data_AF-A0A9E2G5V3-F1
#
_entry.id   AF-A0A9E2G5V3-F1
#
_cell.length_a   1.000
_cell.length_b   1.000
_cell.length_c   1.000
_cell.angle_alpha   90.00
_cell.angle_beta   90.00
_cell.angle_gamma   90.00
#
_symmetry.space_group_name_H-M   'P 1'
#
loop_
_entity.id
_entity.type
_entity.pdbx_description
1 polymer ?
#
loop_
_entity_poly.entity_id
_entity_poly.type
_entity_poly.pdbx_seq_one_letter_code
_entity_poly.pdbx_strand_id
1 'polypeptide(L)'
;MENKIEIYRISDAEAELEVQFEQDSCWLTQQQMALLFEQSKQNVSLHINNCFKEGELAFSTSVKESLTVVADGRKYKTKYYNLDVVISVGYRVKSKRGTQFRQWATRRLREYLLEGYSINEKRLAEKDLEVRHLKTGISILKRVIALPEFLSDEAGASRDLLERFSEG
;
A
#
# COMPACT_ATOMS: atom_id res chain seq x y z
N MET A 1 1.11 -12.03 6.97
CA MET A 1 -0.10 -11.86 6.14
C MET A 1 0.37 -11.67 4.72
N GLU A 2 0.03 -12.59 3.83
CA GLU A 2 0.34 -12.46 2.40
C GLU A 2 -0.42 -11.25 1.84
N ASN A 3 0.31 -10.25 1.32
CA ASN A 3 -0.27 -9.14 0.59
C ASN A 3 -0.83 -9.67 -0.73
N LYS A 4 -2.07 -10.14 -0.69
CA LYS A 4 -2.81 -10.55 -1.88
C LYS A 4 -3.19 -9.28 -2.64
N ILE A 5 -2.36 -8.90 -3.61
CA ILE A 5 -2.65 -7.78 -4.51
C ILE A 5 -3.94 -8.12 -5.26
N GLU A 6 -5.04 -7.48 -4.89
CA GLU A 6 -6.29 -7.59 -5.62
C GLU A 6 -6.21 -6.74 -6.88
N ILE A 7 -6.06 -7.40 -8.02
CA ILE A 7 -5.94 -6.78 -9.33
C ILE A 7 -7.34 -6.46 -9.86
N TYR A 8 -7.50 -5.30 -10.50
CA TYR A 8 -8.70 -5.00 -11.27
C TYR A 8 -8.88 -6.05 -12.38
N ARG A 9 -9.89 -6.90 -12.24
CA ARG A 9 -10.25 -7.91 -13.23
C ARG A 9 -11.39 -7.39 -14.09
N ILE A 10 -11.25 -7.59 -15.38
CA ILE A 10 -12.29 -7.32 -16.37
C ILE A 10 -13.39 -8.34 -16.10
N SER A 11 -14.61 -7.88 -15.82
CA SER A 11 -15.73 -8.73 -15.42
C SER A 11 -16.22 -9.65 -16.54
N ASP A 12 -15.93 -9.31 -17.79
CA ASP A 12 -16.26 -10.11 -18.96
C ASP A 12 -15.01 -10.86 -19.45
N ALA A 13 -15.10 -12.17 -19.36
CA ALA A 13 -14.08 -13.13 -19.78
C ALA A 13 -13.66 -12.89 -21.23
N GLU A 14 -12.34 -12.81 -21.47
CA GLU A 14 -11.60 -13.25 -22.69
C GLU A 14 -10.21 -12.58 -22.81
N ALA A 15 -9.96 -11.47 -22.10
CA ALA A 15 -8.63 -10.86 -22.07
C ALA A 15 -7.86 -11.28 -20.82
N GLU A 16 -7.11 -12.39 -20.89
CA GLU A 16 -5.98 -12.61 -19.99
C GLU A 16 -4.94 -11.51 -20.23
N LEU A 17 -5.07 -10.40 -19.49
CA LEU A 17 -4.04 -9.38 -19.47
C LEU A 17 -2.86 -9.97 -18.69
N GLU A 18 -1.81 -10.36 -19.38
CA GLU A 18 -0.56 -10.80 -18.74
C GLU A 18 0.10 -9.59 -18.05
N VAL A 19 -0.23 -9.39 -16.78
CA VAL A 19 0.32 -8.30 -15.97
C VAL A 19 1.62 -8.77 -15.34
N GLN A 20 2.71 -8.08 -15.65
CA GLN A 20 3.98 -8.33 -14.98
C GLN A 20 3.99 -7.61 -13.63
N PHE A 21 4.20 -8.38 -12.56
CA PHE A 21 4.39 -7.87 -11.21
C PHE A 21 5.88 -7.84 -10.89
N GLU A 22 6.39 -6.67 -10.54
CA GLU A 22 7.77 -6.49 -10.11
C GLU A 22 7.83 -5.34 -9.10
N GLN A 23 8.46 -5.59 -7.94
CA GLN A 23 8.67 -4.61 -6.87
C GLN A 23 7.38 -3.88 -6.45
N ASP A 24 6.33 -4.64 -6.12
CA ASP A 24 5.02 -4.12 -5.69
C ASP A 24 4.28 -3.24 -6.71
N SER A 25 4.77 -3.16 -7.95
CA SER A 25 4.10 -2.43 -9.04
C SER A 25 3.65 -3.38 -10.15
N CYS A 26 2.56 -3.01 -10.81
CA CYS A 26 2.15 -3.63 -12.06
C CYS A 26 2.76 -2.88 -13.24
N TRP A 27 3.21 -3.62 -14.24
CA TRP A 27 3.85 -3.06 -15.43
C TRP A 27 3.04 -3.42 -16.66
N LEU A 28 2.62 -2.40 -17.40
CA LEU A 28 1.76 -2.55 -18.57
C LEU A 28 2.35 -1.82 -19.78
N THR A 29 2.23 -2.43 -20.95
CA THR A 29 2.52 -1.76 -22.23
C THR A 29 1.36 -0.85 -22.64
N GLN A 30 1.60 0.06 -23.58
CA GLN A 30 0.53 0.88 -24.19
C GLN A 30 -0.59 0.03 -24.80
N GLN A 31 -0.24 -1.12 -25.39
CA GLN A 31 -1.21 -2.02 -25.99
C GLN A 31 -2.09 -2.68 -24.92
N GLN A 32 -1.49 -3.09 -23.81
CA GLN A 32 -2.22 -3.66 -22.69
C GLN A 32 -3.14 -2.63 -22.03
N MET A 33 -2.70 -1.38 -21.86
CA MET A 33 -3.57 -0.30 -21.38
C MET A 33 -4.72 0.01 -22.35
N ALA A 34 -4.47 -0.05 -23.66
CA ALA A 34 -5.50 0.13 -24.68
C ALA A 34 -6.61 -0.95 -24.56
N LEU A 35 -6.21 -2.21 -24.34
CA LEU A 35 -7.14 -3.31 -24.07
C LEU A 35 -7.86 -3.13 -22.72
N LEU A 36 -7.12 -2.78 -21.67
CA LEU A 36 -7.64 -2.58 -20.31
C LEU A 36 -8.76 -1.54 -20.27
N PHE A 37 -8.60 -0.44 -21.01
CA PHE A 37 -9.54 0.68 -21.00
C PHE A 37 -10.47 0.72 -22.22
N GLU A 38 -10.44 -0.26 -23.12
CA GLU A 38 -11.17 -0.24 -24.40
C GLU A 38 -10.98 1.08 -25.15
N GLN A 39 -9.73 1.43 -25.38
CA GLN A 39 -9.33 2.65 -26.08
C GLN A 39 -8.30 2.36 -27.15
N SER A 40 -8.08 3.31 -28.06
CA SER A 40 -7.02 3.19 -29.04
C SER A 40 -5.65 3.37 -28.38
N LYS A 41 -4.64 2.65 -28.88
CA LYS A 41 -3.24 2.83 -28.47
C LYS A 41 -2.78 4.28 -28.64
N GLN A 42 -3.28 4.98 -29.65
CA GLN A 42 -2.97 6.39 -29.89
C GLN A 42 -3.54 7.31 -28.81
N ASN A 43 -4.76 7.06 -28.35
CA ASN A 43 -5.34 7.82 -27.23
C ASN A 43 -4.60 7.57 -25.92
N VAL A 44 -4.23 6.31 -25.65
CA VAL A 44 -3.37 5.97 -24.50
C VAL A 44 -2.02 6.70 -24.59
N SER A 45 -1.39 6.70 -25.77
CA SER A 45 -0.11 7.37 -25.99
C SER A 45 -0.20 8.88 -25.78
N LEU A 46 -1.31 9.50 -26.21
CA LEU A 46 -1.59 10.92 -25.96
C LEU A 46 -1.62 11.22 -24.46
N HIS A 47 -2.40 10.46 -23.69
CA HIS A 47 -2.51 10.68 -22.25
C HIS A 47 -1.18 10.46 -21.51
N ILE A 48 -0.42 9.41 -21.85
CA ILE A 48 0.91 9.17 -21.28
C ILE A 48 1.83 10.36 -21.53
N ASN A 49 1.88 10.86 -22.77
CA ASN A 49 2.72 12.00 -23.11
C ASN A 49 2.30 13.25 -22.34
N ASN A 50 1.00 13.47 -22.14
CA ASN A 50 0.51 14.58 -21.35
C ASN A 50 0.90 14.46 -19.87
N CYS A 51 0.84 13.26 -19.27
CA CYS A 51 1.27 13.03 -17.88
C CYS A 51 2.73 13.49 -17.67
N PHE A 52 3.62 13.17 -18.61
CA PHE A 52 5.03 13.58 -18.53
C PHE A 52 5.23 15.07 -18.84
N LYS A 53 4.51 15.62 -19.82
CA LYS A 53 4.59 17.05 -20.16
C LYS A 53 4.08 17.96 -19.05
N GLU A 54 3.05 17.53 -18.35
CA GLU A 54 2.46 18.24 -17.20
C GLU A 54 3.30 18.08 -15.93
N GLY A 55 4.33 17.22 -15.94
CA GLY A 55 5.17 16.95 -14.77
C GLY A 55 4.47 16.15 -13.66
N GLU A 56 3.33 15.52 -13.96
CA GLU A 56 2.62 14.68 -13.00
C GLU A 56 3.46 13.45 -12.61
N LEU A 57 4.19 12.89 -13.57
CA LEU A 57 5.01 11.69 -13.40
C LEU A 57 6.41 11.91 -13.96
N ALA A 58 7.41 11.27 -13.35
CA ALA A 58 8.79 11.30 -13.82
C ALA A 58 9.07 10.10 -14.75
N PHE A 59 9.54 10.38 -15.96
CA PHE A 59 9.80 9.33 -16.96
C PHE A 59 10.80 8.27 -16.46
N SER A 60 11.84 8.69 -15.73
CA SER A 60 12.92 7.81 -15.24
C SER A 60 12.48 6.76 -14.23
N THR A 61 11.41 7.02 -13.48
CA THR A 61 10.88 6.10 -12.45
C THR A 61 9.66 5.33 -12.92
N SER A 62 8.93 5.88 -13.89
CA SER A 62 7.64 5.36 -14.32
C SER A 62 7.70 4.52 -15.59
N VAL A 63 8.84 4.48 -16.29
CA VAL A 63 9.02 3.75 -17.55
C VAL A 63 10.24 2.84 -17.51
N LYS A 64 10.07 1.59 -17.92
CA LYS A 64 11.18 0.65 -18.18
C LYS A 64 11.14 0.13 -19.61
N GLU A 65 12.29 -0.18 -20.17
CA GLU A 65 12.42 -0.82 -21.49
C GLU A 65 12.82 -2.28 -21.31
N SER A 66 12.15 -3.18 -22.03
CA SER A 66 12.52 -4.59 -22.12
C SER A 66 12.65 -5.02 -23.57
N LEU A 67 13.58 -5.95 -23.83
CA LEU A 67 13.76 -6.54 -25.16
C LEU A 67 12.75 -7.67 -25.33
N THR A 68 11.73 -7.44 -26.16
CA THR A 68 10.77 -8.48 -26.53
C THR A 68 11.23 -9.14 -27.83
N VAL A 69 11.39 -10.46 -27.80
CA VAL A 69 11.61 -11.27 -29.01
C VAL A 69 10.25 -11.67 -29.54
N VAL A 70 9.94 -11.27 -30.78
CA VAL A 70 8.71 -11.71 -31.46
C VAL A 70 8.97 -13.02 -32.21
N ALA A 71 7.90 -13.71 -32.63
CA ALA A 71 7.95 -15.01 -33.30
C ALA A 71 8.92 -15.06 -34.50
N ASP A 72 9.12 -13.93 -35.20
CA ASP A 72 10.05 -13.80 -36.33
C ASP A 72 11.53 -13.62 -35.93
N GLY A 73 11.88 -13.79 -34.65
CA GLY A 73 13.25 -13.66 -34.12
C GLY A 73 13.77 -12.23 -34.00
N ARG A 74 12.99 -11.22 -34.44
CA ARG A 74 13.34 -9.81 -34.30
C ARG A 74 13.18 -9.35 -32.85
N LYS A 75 14.15 -8.57 -32.37
CA LYS A 75 14.12 -7.96 -31.03
C LYS A 75 13.62 -6.53 -31.13
N TYR A 76 12.57 -6.21 -30.40
CA TYR A 76 12.08 -4.85 -30.28
C TYR A 76 12.20 -4.37 -28.84
N LYS A 77 12.56 -3.10 -28.67
CA LYS A 77 12.49 -2.43 -27.38
C LYS A 77 11.03 -2.07 -27.10
N THR A 78 10.45 -2.73 -26.10
CA THR A 78 9.09 -2.47 -25.64
C THR A 78 9.14 -1.65 -24.35
N LYS A 79 8.37 -0.56 -24.31
CA LYS A 79 8.20 0.26 -23.11
C LYS A 79 7.09 -0.31 -22.24
N TYR A 80 7.38 -0.42 -20.95
CA TYR A 80 6.44 -0.78 -19.90
C TYR A 80 6.29 0.41 -18.97
N TYR A 81 5.06 0.62 -18.51
CA TYR A 81 4.66 1.73 -17.67
C TYR A 81 4.14 1.19 -16.34
N ASN A 82 4.55 1.82 -15.25
CA ASN A 82 4.20 1.38 -13.90
C ASN A 82 2.73 1.68 -13.55
N LEU A 83 2.30 1.25 -12.35
CA LEU A 83 0.95 1.45 -11.86
C LEU A 83 0.51 2.92 -11.84
N ASP A 84 1.40 3.87 -11.53
CA ASP A 84 1.05 5.29 -11.45
C ASP A 84 0.62 5.84 -12.81
N VAL A 85 1.33 5.46 -13.88
CA VAL A 85 0.94 5.81 -15.26
C VAL A 85 -0.41 5.20 -15.59
N VAL A 86 -0.64 3.94 -15.21
CA VAL A 86 -1.89 3.23 -15.48
C VAL A 86 -3.06 3.90 -14.77
N ILE A 87 -2.88 4.30 -13.52
CA ILE A 87 -3.87 5.06 -12.75
C ILE A 87 -4.14 6.39 -13.44
N SER A 88 -3.11 7.18 -13.74
CA SER A 88 -3.30 8.50 -14.36
C SER A 88 -4.03 8.40 -15.70
N VAL A 89 -3.61 7.50 -16.57
CA VAL A 89 -4.29 7.22 -17.84
C VAL A 89 -5.73 6.78 -17.61
N GLY A 90 -5.97 5.85 -16.67
CA GLY A 90 -7.30 5.35 -16.33
C GLY A 90 -8.27 6.45 -15.87
N TYR A 91 -7.76 7.51 -15.24
CA TYR A 91 -8.56 8.68 -14.87
C TYR A 91 -8.82 9.63 -16.05
N ARG A 92 -7.89 9.72 -17.01
CA ARG A 92 -7.96 10.65 -18.15
C ARG A 92 -8.73 10.09 -19.36
N VAL A 93 -8.79 8.77 -19.53
CA VAL A 93 -9.51 8.13 -20.65
C VAL A 93 -11.02 8.20 -20.51
N LYS A 94 -11.69 8.51 -21.62
CA LYS A 94 -13.16 8.54 -21.73
C LYS A 94 -13.68 7.22 -22.32
N SER A 95 -13.90 6.23 -21.47
CA SER A 95 -14.52 4.95 -21.83
C SER A 95 -15.37 4.38 -20.69
N LYS A 96 -16.26 3.43 -21.00
CA LYS A 96 -17.02 2.69 -19.98
C LYS A 96 -16.09 1.98 -19.00
N ARG A 97 -15.03 1.36 -19.50
CA ARG A 97 -14.01 0.69 -18.68
C ARG A 97 -13.15 1.64 -17.88
N GLY A 98 -12.81 2.81 -18.40
CA GLY A 98 -12.20 3.88 -17.62
C GLY A 98 -13.10 4.29 -16.45
N THR A 99 -14.42 4.40 -16.66
CA THR A 99 -15.37 4.70 -15.58
C THR A 99 -15.42 3.59 -14.53
N GLN A 100 -15.50 2.32 -14.94
CA GLN A 100 -15.48 1.18 -14.02
C GLN A 100 -14.17 1.11 -13.24
N PHE A 101 -13.03 1.33 -13.90
CA PHE A 101 -11.72 1.41 -13.27
C PHE A 101 -11.67 2.52 -12.21
N ARG A 102 -12.14 3.73 -12.52
CA ARG A 102 -12.22 4.84 -11.55
C ARG A 102 -13.11 4.51 -10.36
N GLN A 103 -14.27 3.90 -10.59
CA GLN A 103 -15.17 3.46 -9.51
C GLN A 103 -14.50 2.42 -8.61
N TRP A 104 -13.83 1.44 -9.20
CA TRP A 104 -13.07 0.43 -8.48
C TRP A 104 -11.91 1.04 -7.68
N ALA A 105 -11.06 1.84 -8.32
CA ALA A 105 -9.89 2.46 -7.70
C ALA A 105 -10.31 3.37 -6.53
N THR A 106 -11.35 4.19 -6.73
CA THR A 106 -11.88 5.07 -5.68
C THR A 106 -12.46 4.25 -4.52
N ARG A 107 -13.16 3.14 -4.81
CA ARG A 107 -13.71 2.26 -3.77
C ARG A 107 -12.61 1.61 -2.95
N ARG A 108 -11.59 1.02 -3.59
CA ARG A 108 -10.43 0.42 -2.91
C ARG A 108 -9.70 1.47 -2.05
N LEU A 109 -9.46 2.67 -2.59
CA LEU A 109 -8.85 3.76 -1.82
C LEU A 109 -9.66 4.12 -0.57
N ARG A 110 -10.99 4.23 -0.69
CA ARG A 110 -11.86 4.48 0.47
C ARG A 110 -11.79 3.36 1.50
N GLU A 111 -11.82 2.11 1.08
CA GLU A 111 -11.71 0.97 1.99
C GLU A 111 -10.37 1.00 2.73
N TYR A 112 -9.24 1.22 2.03
CA TYR A 112 -7.94 1.34 2.69
C TYR A 112 -7.87 2.50 3.68
N LEU A 113 -8.46 3.66 3.34
CA LEU A 113 -8.47 4.82 4.23
C LEU A 113 -9.39 4.62 5.44
N LEU A 114 -10.60 4.11 5.24
CA LEU A 114 -11.61 3.98 6.31
C LEU A 114 -11.41 2.73 7.18
N GLU A 115 -11.20 1.56 6.56
CA GLU A 115 -10.94 0.32 7.27
C GLU A 115 -9.56 0.36 7.91
N GLY A 116 -8.54 0.90 7.22
CA GLY A 116 -7.22 1.10 7.77
C GLY A 116 -7.25 2.00 9.01
N TYR A 117 -7.98 3.12 8.95
CA TYR A 117 -8.20 3.99 10.11
C TYR A 117 -8.91 3.27 11.25
N SER A 118 -10.00 2.55 10.94
CA SER A 118 -10.80 1.82 11.94
C SER A 118 -10.02 0.71 12.63
N ILE A 119 -9.19 -0.04 11.89
CA ILE A 119 -8.31 -1.08 12.44
C ILE A 119 -7.25 -0.46 13.34
N ASN A 120 -6.69 0.69 12.93
CA ASN A 120 -5.66 1.36 13.68
C ASN A 120 -6.18 1.95 14.99
N GLU A 121 -7.39 2.53 15.00
CA GLU A 121 -8.05 2.97 16.25
C GLU A 121 -8.28 1.81 17.22
N LYS A 122 -8.78 0.67 16.74
CA LYS A 122 -8.96 -0.53 17.58
C LYS A 122 -7.63 -1.00 18.17
N ARG A 123 -6.59 -1.09 17.34
CA ARG A 123 -5.25 -1.49 17.78
C ARG A 123 -4.67 -0.51 18.80
N LEU A 124 -4.90 0.79 18.63
CA LEU A 124 -4.45 1.80 19.58
C LEU A 124 -5.17 1.65 20.93
N ALA A 125 -6.49 1.45 20.92
CA ALA A 125 -7.27 1.23 22.13
C ALA A 125 -6.86 -0.05 22.89
N GLU A 126 -6.54 -1.13 22.17
CA GLU A 126 -5.99 -2.36 22.75
C GLU A 126 -4.64 -2.10 23.43
N LYS A 127 -3.76 -1.33 22.79
CA LYS A 127 -2.45 -0.97 23.35
C LYS A 127 -2.56 -0.09 24.59
N ASP A 128 -3.49 0.88 24.60
CA ASP A 128 -3.75 1.71 25.78
C ASP A 128 -4.29 0.91 26.97
N LEU A 129 -5.06 -0.15 26.69
CA LEU A 129 -5.54 -1.07 27.72
C LEU A 129 -4.39 -1.93 28.28
N GLU A 130 -3.52 -2.43 27.41
CA GLU A 130 -2.30 -3.17 27.79
C GLU A 130 -1.38 -2.31 28.68
N VAL A 131 -1.13 -1.06 28.29
CA VAL A 131 -0.33 -0.11 29.10
C VAL A 131 -0.98 0.13 30.47
N ARG A 132 -2.31 0.30 30.54
CA ARG A 132 -3.00 0.46 31.83
C ARG A 132 -2.88 -0.77 32.72
N HIS A 133 -2.99 -1.97 32.17
CA HIS A 133 -2.79 -3.20 32.93
C HIS A 133 -1.36 -3.29 33.49
N LEU A 134 -0.36 -2.95 32.68
CA LEU A 134 1.04 -2.91 33.10
C LEU A 134 1.27 -1.87 34.22
N LYS A 135 0.76 -0.64 34.06
CA LYS A 135 0.85 0.42 35.09
C LYS A 135 0.17 -0.01 36.40
N THR A 136 -0.97 -0.70 36.31
CA THR A 136 -1.67 -1.24 37.48
C THR A 136 -0.84 -2.31 38.19
N GLY A 137 -0.25 -3.26 37.44
CA GLY A 137 0.64 -4.28 38.00
C GLY A 137 1.87 -3.67 38.70
N ILE A 138 2.52 -2.69 38.06
CA ILE A 138 3.65 -1.94 38.64
C ILE A 138 3.24 -1.25 39.95
N SER A 139 2.07 -0.60 39.99
CA SER A 139 1.56 0.07 41.19
C SER A 139 1.33 -0.91 42.35
N ILE A 140 0.77 -2.09 42.07
CA ILE A 140 0.60 -3.16 43.07
C ILE A 140 1.97 -3.61 43.61
N LEU A 141 2.92 -3.90 42.72
CA LEU A 141 4.28 -4.31 43.12
C LEU A 141 4.97 -3.22 43.95
N LYS A 142 4.85 -1.95 43.55
CA LYS A 142 5.36 -0.80 44.30
C LYS A 142 4.77 -0.75 45.71
N ARG A 143 3.46 -1.00 45.86
CA ARG A 143 2.80 -1.04 47.17
C ARG A 143 3.25 -2.22 48.03
N VAL A 144 3.45 -3.40 47.43
CA VAL A 144 3.93 -4.60 48.15
C VAL A 144 5.35 -4.42 48.67
N ILE A 145 6.26 -3.91 47.83
CA ILE A 145 7.66 -3.63 48.24
C ILE A 145 7.72 -2.48 49.26
N ALA A 146 6.68 -1.64 49.31
CA ALA A 146 6.58 -0.60 50.32
C ALA A 146 6.17 -1.10 51.72
N LEU A 147 5.78 -2.37 51.86
CA LEU A 147 5.34 -2.93 53.14
C LEU A 147 6.50 -3.11 54.12
N PRO A 148 6.25 -3.00 55.45
CA PRO A 148 7.28 -3.10 56.48
C PRO A 148 8.08 -4.42 56.47
N GLU A 149 7.47 -5.53 56.02
CA GLU A 149 8.09 -6.85 55.93
C GLU A 149 9.19 -6.97 54.85
N PHE A 150 9.27 -6.02 53.91
CA PHE A 150 10.24 -6.01 52.80
C PHE A 150 11.30 -4.90 52.93
N LEU A 151 11.48 -4.32 54.12
CA LEU A 151 12.45 -3.24 54.38
C LEU A 151 13.91 -3.73 54.58
N SER A 152 14.35 -4.79 53.91
CA SER A 152 15.77 -5.17 53.85
C SER A 152 16.50 -4.37 52.76
N ASP A 153 17.83 -4.21 52.89
CA ASP A 153 18.69 -3.41 51.99
C ASP A 153 18.57 -3.80 50.50
N GLU A 154 18.14 -5.04 50.18
CA GLU A 154 17.93 -5.52 48.81
C GLU A 154 16.71 -4.88 48.11
N ALA A 155 15.73 -4.36 48.86
CA ALA A 155 14.51 -3.78 48.30
C ALA A 155 14.68 -2.33 47.77
N GLY A 156 15.81 -1.68 48.08
CA GLY A 156 16.08 -0.30 47.67
C GLY A 156 16.30 -0.14 46.16
N ALA A 157 17.04 -1.05 45.54
CA ALA A 157 17.33 -1.01 44.09
C ALA A 157 16.06 -1.29 43.24
N SER A 158 15.20 -2.20 43.70
CA SER A 158 13.92 -2.49 43.03
C SER A 158 12.92 -1.33 43.17
N ARG A 159 12.96 -0.56 44.27
CA ARG A 159 12.13 0.65 44.43
C ARG A 159 12.48 1.74 43.42
N ASP A 160 13.76 2.11 43.29
CA ASP A 160 14.18 3.18 42.35
C ASP A 160 13.83 2.85 40.89
N LEU A 161 14.00 1.58 40.50
CA LEU A 161 13.64 1.13 39.15
C LEU A 161 12.12 1.20 38.90
N LEU A 162 11.29 0.83 39.88
CA LEU A 162 9.82 0.90 39.76
C LEU A 162 9.27 2.33 39.78
N GLU A 163 9.91 3.27 40.49
CA GLU A 163 9.50 4.68 40.46
C GLU A 163 9.70 5.29 39.07
N ARG A 164 10.88 5.09 38.47
CA ARG A 164 11.22 5.59 37.13
C ARG A 164 10.30 5.07 36.03
N PHE A 165 9.84 3.82 36.14
CA PHE A 165 8.87 3.24 35.20
C PHE A 165 7.43 3.68 35.43
N SER A 166 7.09 4.16 36.63
CA SER A 166 5.73 4.64 36.94
C SER A 166 5.47 6.08 36.50
N GLU A 167 6.52 6.90 36.40
CA GLU A 167 6.44 8.33 36.05
C GLU A 167 6.54 8.61 34.52
N GLY A 168 6.91 7.60 33.72
CA GLY A 168 6.91 7.63 32.24
C GLY A 168 5.60 7.17 31.60
#